data_AF-A0A7S1AWZ3-F1
#
_entry.id   AF-A0A7S1AWZ3-F1
#
_cell.length_a   1.000
_cell.length_b   1.000
_cell.length_c   1.000
_cell.angle_alpha   90.00
_cell.angle_beta   90.00
_cell.angle_gamma   90.00
#
_symmetry.space_group_name_H-M   'P 1'
#
loop_
_entity.id
_entity.type
_entity.pdbx_description
1 polymer ?
#
loop_
_entity_poly.entity_id
_entity_poly.type
_entity_poly.pdbx_seq_one_letter_code
_entity_poly.pdbx_strand_id
1 'polypeptide(L)'
;MGGDCADAYNVIGGSLAYSDFAPDFASPSSSSRRGVNTIVRPGQWLSWHVLWCNWTHTGTAEAVEPTEVLVVNSLGLVRAVGRHIVIKRLFHDYATVFHRCVLHAEQLSDLDVHYAAYHDIAWHMSRQSQIIMSNAALETLSSQSWRLRLSANTIKSLKGDVASGNCILVETMSGDAALV
;
A
#
# COMPACT_ATOMS: atom_id res chain seq x y z
N MET A 1 -4.35 18.38 -17.94
CA MET A 1 -3.38 18.91 -16.97
C MET A 1 -3.57 18.13 -15.68
N GLY A 2 -2.63 17.28 -15.30
CA GLY A 2 -2.63 16.69 -13.96
C GLY A 2 -1.96 17.69 -13.01
N GLY A 3 -2.62 18.03 -11.90
CA GLY A 3 -1.99 18.79 -10.83
C GLY A 3 -1.04 17.91 -10.04
N ASP A 4 -0.01 18.51 -9.43
CA ASP A 4 0.80 17.82 -8.42
C ASP A 4 -0.12 17.31 -7.32
N CYS A 5 -0.07 16.00 -7.06
CA CYS A 5 -0.78 15.39 -5.96
C CYS A 5 0.12 15.41 -4.72
N ALA A 6 -0.42 15.84 -3.58
CA ALA A 6 0.27 15.78 -2.28
C ALA A 6 -0.49 14.94 -1.25
N ASP A 7 -1.69 14.46 -1.59
CA ASP A 7 -2.64 13.91 -0.62
C ASP A 7 -3.17 12.55 -1.10
N ALA A 8 -3.14 11.56 -0.20
CA ALA A 8 -3.81 10.29 -0.39
C ALA A 8 -5.16 10.30 0.31
N TYR A 9 -6.12 9.54 -0.22
CA TYR A 9 -7.50 9.55 0.26
C TYR A 9 -7.94 8.14 0.64
N ASN A 10 -8.52 7.96 1.81
CA ASN A 10 -9.18 6.71 2.21
C ASN A 10 -10.66 6.97 2.43
N VAL A 11 -11.52 6.20 1.77
CA VAL A 11 -12.97 6.32 1.96
C VAL A 11 -13.33 5.72 3.32
N ILE A 12 -13.95 6.51 4.20
CA ILE A 12 -14.35 6.07 5.55
C ILE A 12 -15.84 5.69 5.57
N GLY A 13 -16.67 6.42 4.83
CA GLY A 13 -18.10 6.18 4.69
C GLY A 13 -18.62 6.66 3.34
N GLY A 14 -19.73 6.08 2.86
CA GLY A 14 -20.28 6.36 1.52
C GLY A 14 -19.47 5.70 0.40
N SER A 15 -19.45 6.31 -0.78
CA SER A 15 -18.70 5.81 -1.94
C SER A 15 -18.32 6.89 -2.95
N LEU A 16 -17.29 6.62 -3.75
CA LEU A 16 -16.83 7.47 -4.84
C LEU A 16 -16.92 6.70 -6.17
N ALA A 17 -17.37 7.36 -7.23
CA ALA A 17 -17.16 6.88 -8.60
C ALA A 17 -15.85 7.47 -9.11
N TYR A 18 -14.91 6.60 -9.44
CA TYR A 18 -13.62 6.98 -10.00
C TYR A 18 -13.57 6.66 -11.49
N SER A 19 -13.12 7.63 -12.28
CA SER A 19 -12.99 7.55 -13.73
C SER A 19 -11.52 7.80 -14.10
N ASP A 20 -10.83 6.78 -14.60
CA ASP A 20 -9.47 6.92 -15.11
C ASP A 20 -9.44 7.76 -16.40
N PHE A 21 -8.44 8.64 -16.51
CA PHE A 21 -8.10 9.40 -17.70
C PHE A 21 -7.30 8.59 -18.72
N ALA A 22 -7.34 7.24 -18.65
CA ALA A 22 -6.51 6.31 -19.39
C ALA A 22 -6.12 6.90 -20.75
N PRO A 23 -4.83 7.25 -20.97
CA PRO A 23 -4.46 8.01 -22.14
C PRO A 23 -4.79 7.18 -23.39
N ASP A 24 -5.62 7.75 -24.26
CA ASP A 24 -5.97 7.21 -25.58
C ASP A 24 -4.71 7.18 -26.47
N PHE A 25 -3.76 6.31 -26.16
CA PHE A 25 -2.66 5.98 -27.08
C PHE A 25 -3.13 5.02 -28.19
N ALA A 26 -4.36 4.48 -28.09
CA ALA A 26 -4.93 3.55 -29.05
C ALA A 26 -6.00 4.22 -29.93
N SER A 27 -5.55 4.71 -31.09
CA SER A 27 -6.33 5.09 -32.29
C SER A 27 -7.33 6.26 -32.17
N PRO A 28 -7.14 7.34 -32.97
CA PRO A 28 -8.00 8.54 -32.98
C PRO A 28 -9.42 8.34 -33.57
N SER A 29 -9.89 7.11 -33.75
CA SER A 29 -11.15 6.80 -34.46
C SER A 29 -12.27 6.23 -33.59
N SER A 30 -12.10 6.07 -32.27
CA SER A 30 -13.19 5.65 -31.38
C SER A 30 -13.76 6.82 -30.60
N SER A 31 -14.68 7.55 -31.21
CA SER A 31 -15.55 8.47 -30.49
C SER A 31 -16.39 7.67 -29.48
N SER A 32 -16.38 8.10 -28.21
CA SER A 32 -17.20 7.58 -27.09
C SER A 32 -16.83 6.20 -26.51
N ARG A 33 -15.59 6.02 -26.03
CA ARG A 33 -15.37 5.11 -24.89
C ARG A 33 -15.75 5.83 -23.60
N ARG A 34 -16.94 5.54 -23.10
CA ARG A 34 -17.35 5.88 -21.73
C ARG A 34 -16.37 5.17 -20.79
N GLY A 35 -15.56 5.94 -20.05
CA GLY A 35 -14.62 5.39 -19.07
C GLY A 35 -15.33 4.43 -18.13
N VAL A 36 -14.67 3.32 -17.79
CA VAL A 36 -15.22 2.39 -16.80
C VAL A 36 -15.17 3.11 -15.46
N ASN A 37 -16.34 3.39 -14.89
CA ASN A 37 -16.43 3.98 -13.56
C ASN A 37 -16.23 2.86 -12.53
N THR A 38 -15.16 2.97 -11.76
CA THR A 38 -14.88 2.07 -10.65
C THR A 38 -15.43 2.67 -9.36
N ILE A 39 -16.24 1.90 -8.63
CA ILE A 39 -16.77 2.34 -7.33
C ILE A 39 -15.74 2.07 -6.23
N VAL A 40 -15.28 3.12 -5.57
CA VAL A 40 -14.40 3.07 -4.41
C VAL A 40 -15.25 3.11 -3.15
N ARG A 41 -15.11 2.07 -2.33
CA ARG A 41 -15.91 1.78 -1.13
C ARG A 41 -15.14 2.08 0.16
N PRO A 42 -15.82 2.10 1.31
CA PRO A 42 -15.16 2.29 2.60
C PRO A 42 -14.02 1.30 2.83
N GLY A 43 -12.91 1.82 3.38
CA GLY A 43 -11.65 1.11 3.58
C GLY A 43 -10.70 1.14 2.38
N GLN A 44 -11.16 1.50 1.18
CA GLN A 44 -10.32 1.57 -0.01
C GLN A 44 -9.59 2.91 -0.13
N TRP A 45 -8.40 2.85 -0.70
CA TRP A 45 -7.53 4.00 -0.93
C TRP A 45 -7.62 4.51 -2.37
N LEU A 46 -7.37 5.80 -2.52
CA LEU A 46 -7.17 6.53 -3.75
C LEU A 46 -5.86 7.31 -3.63
N SER A 47 -5.03 7.20 -4.67
CA SER A 47 -3.73 7.86 -4.81
C SER A 47 -2.77 7.63 -3.64
N TRP A 48 -2.82 6.45 -3.00
CA TRP A 48 -1.91 6.11 -1.90
C TRP A 48 -0.44 6.12 -2.32
N HIS A 49 -0.18 6.00 -3.63
CA HIS A 49 1.13 6.09 -4.28
C HIS A 49 1.87 7.40 -3.97
N VAL A 50 1.13 8.51 -3.80
CA VAL A 50 1.69 9.84 -3.45
C VAL A 50 2.42 9.85 -2.10
N LEU A 51 2.15 8.87 -1.25
CA LEU A 51 2.84 8.74 0.03
C LEU A 51 4.30 8.29 -0.15
N TRP A 52 4.65 7.70 -1.29
CA TRP A 52 5.94 7.05 -1.53
C TRP A 52 6.78 7.72 -2.61
N CYS A 53 6.14 8.34 -3.60
CA CYS A 53 6.80 9.02 -4.70
C CYS A 53 6.01 10.26 -5.16
N ASN A 54 6.65 11.09 -5.99
CA ASN A 54 5.93 12.15 -6.70
C ASN A 54 4.94 11.51 -7.67
N TRP A 55 3.66 11.81 -7.49
CA TRP A 55 2.57 11.20 -8.23
C TRP A 55 1.71 12.28 -8.89
N THR A 56 1.22 11.98 -10.10
CA THR A 56 0.26 12.80 -10.81
C THR A 56 -1.01 11.99 -10.96
N HIS A 57 -2.14 12.54 -10.53
CA HIS A 57 -3.44 11.87 -10.63
C HIS A 57 -3.72 11.38 -12.05
N THR A 58 -4.19 10.14 -12.15
CA THR A 58 -4.50 9.47 -13.40
C THR A 58 -6.00 9.43 -13.67
N GLY A 59 -6.84 9.99 -12.79
CA GLY A 59 -8.29 10.06 -12.99
C GLY A 59 -8.98 11.14 -12.15
N THR A 60 -10.31 11.10 -12.16
CA THR A 60 -11.19 11.90 -11.28
C THR A 60 -12.02 11.00 -10.40
N ALA A 61 -12.19 11.39 -9.13
CA ALA A 61 -13.17 10.79 -8.23
C ALA A 61 -14.32 11.78 -7.96
N GLU A 62 -15.55 11.29 -8.05
CA GLU A 62 -16.76 12.05 -7.71
C GLU A 62 -17.58 11.30 -6.67
N ALA A 63 -18.12 12.01 -5.68
CA ALA A 63 -19.01 11.40 -4.71
C ALA A 63 -20.36 11.06 -5.35
N VAL A 64 -20.79 9.81 -5.21
CA VAL A 64 -22.10 9.34 -5.70
C VAL A 64 -23.20 9.49 -4.66
N GLU A 65 -22.81 9.63 -3.40
CA GLU A 65 -23.66 9.81 -2.22
C GLU A 65 -22.91 10.67 -1.18
N PRO A 66 -23.52 11.03 -0.03
CA PRO A 66 -22.76 11.64 1.06
C PRO A 66 -21.60 10.73 1.50
N THR A 67 -20.37 11.21 1.29
CA THR A 67 -19.15 10.42 1.45
C THR A 67 -18.19 11.12 2.41
N GLU A 68 -17.60 10.34 3.31
CA GLU A 68 -16.57 10.77 4.25
C GLU A 68 -15.22 10.23 3.80
N VAL A 69 -14.21 11.11 3.73
CA VAL A 69 -12.87 10.77 3.25
C VAL A 69 -11.82 11.21 4.27
N LEU A 70 -10.93 10.31 4.63
CA LEU A 70 -9.71 10.61 5.37
C LEU A 70 -8.63 11.04 4.39
N VAL A 71 -8.05 12.22 4.63
CA VAL A 71 -6.96 12.77 3.80
C VAL A 71 -5.63 12.62 4.53
N VAL A 72 -4.64 12.05 3.86
CA VAL A 72 -3.26 11.92 4.36
C VAL A 72 -2.32 12.71 3.48
N ASN A 73 -1.81 13.81 4.04
CA ASN A 73 -0.81 14.65 3.38
C ASN A 73 0.59 14.00 3.42
N SER A 74 1.21 13.82 2.26
CA SER A 74 2.51 13.15 2.12
C SER A 74 3.63 13.87 2.88
N LEU A 75 3.69 15.21 2.80
CA LEU A 75 4.69 16.01 3.54
C LEU A 75 4.49 15.91 5.05
N GLY A 76 3.23 15.93 5.50
CA GLY A 76 2.87 15.70 6.90
C GLY A 76 3.34 14.32 7.38
N LEU A 77 3.12 13.28 6.58
CA LEU A 77 3.54 11.91 6.86
C LEU A 77 5.07 11.80 6.96
N VAL A 78 5.82 12.37 6.00
CA VAL A 78 7.29 12.38 6.02
C VAL A 78 7.82 13.05 7.29
N ARG A 79 7.22 14.17 7.72
CA ARG A 79 7.60 14.86 8.97
C ARG A 79 7.31 14.01 10.21
N ALA A 80 6.19 13.29 10.24
CA ALA A 80 5.82 12.42 11.35
C ALA A 80 6.76 11.22 11.45
N VAL A 81 6.97 10.52 10.33
CA VAL A 81 7.86 9.35 10.22
C VAL A 81 9.31 9.73 10.50
N GLY A 82 9.74 10.91 10.06
CA GLY A 82 11.11 11.41 10.23
C GLY A 82 11.57 11.53 11.69
N ARG A 83 10.66 11.50 12.66
CA ARG A 83 10.97 11.55 14.10
C ARG A 83 11.43 10.22 14.68
N HIS A 84 11.19 9.10 14.00
CA HIS A 84 11.54 7.76 14.48
C HIS A 84 12.48 7.06 13.48
N ILE A 85 13.75 6.90 13.85
CA ILE A 85 14.79 6.39 12.94
C ILE A 85 14.45 5.04 12.30
N VAL A 86 13.83 4.14 13.07
CA VAL A 86 13.43 2.80 12.61
C VAL A 86 12.31 2.90 11.59
N ILE A 87 11.26 3.68 11.87
CA ILE A 87 10.13 3.88 10.97
C ILE A 87 10.59 4.61 9.70
N LYS A 88 11.42 5.65 9.84
CA LYS A 88 12.01 6.38 8.71
C LYS A 88 12.75 5.44 7.76
N ARG A 89 13.51 4.49 8.31
CA ARG A 89 14.23 3.50 7.50
C ARG A 89 13.28 2.56 6.76
N LEU A 90 12.28 2.00 7.44
CA LEU A 90 11.27 1.15 6.81
C LEU A 90 10.57 1.89 5.67
N PHE A 91 10.16 3.13 5.94
CA PHE A 91 9.48 3.99 4.99
C PHE A 91 10.34 4.27 3.75
N HIS A 92 11.62 4.59 3.95
CA HIS A 92 12.57 4.82 2.87
C HIS A 92 12.77 3.56 2.01
N ASP A 93 12.97 2.40 2.64
CA ASP A 93 13.16 1.13 1.93
C ASP A 93 11.91 0.75 1.13
N TYR A 94 10.73 0.89 1.74
CA TYR A 94 9.45 0.65 1.08
C TYR A 94 9.27 1.57 -0.13
N ALA A 95 9.45 2.88 0.05
CA ALA A 95 9.33 3.86 -1.03
C ALA A 95 10.33 3.58 -2.18
N THR A 96 11.55 3.16 -1.86
CA THR A 96 12.58 2.83 -2.86
C THR A 96 12.19 1.62 -3.70
N VAL A 97 11.65 0.57 -3.07
CA VAL A 97 11.17 -0.62 -3.79
C VAL A 97 9.94 -0.27 -4.60
N PHE A 98 8.96 0.40 -4.01
CA PHE A 98 7.75 0.83 -4.67
C PHE A 98 8.03 1.69 -5.91
N HIS A 99 8.93 2.67 -5.80
CA HIS A 99 9.33 3.50 -6.92
C HIS A 99 9.93 2.67 -8.07
N ARG A 100 10.70 1.63 -7.76
CA ARG A 100 11.18 0.69 -8.78
C ARG A 100 10.03 -0.07 -9.44
N CYS A 101 9.02 -0.52 -8.70
CA CYS A 101 7.83 -1.15 -9.29
C CYS A 101 7.11 -0.18 -10.24
N VAL A 102 6.89 1.07 -9.82
CA VAL A 102 6.26 2.12 -10.64
C VAL A 102 7.01 2.35 -11.95
N LEU A 103 8.35 2.36 -11.92
CA LEU A 103 9.16 2.53 -13.14
C LEU A 103 9.03 1.39 -14.15
N HIS A 104 8.61 0.20 -13.72
CA HIS A 104 8.43 -0.98 -14.58
C HIS A 104 6.95 -1.27 -14.89
N ALA A 105 6.02 -0.50 -14.31
CA ALA A 105 4.59 -0.71 -14.52
C ALA A 105 4.17 -0.19 -15.90
N GLU A 106 3.46 -1.02 -16.65
CA GLU A 106 2.92 -0.64 -17.97
C GLU A 106 1.75 0.34 -17.85
N GLN A 107 1.01 0.25 -16.75
CA GLN A 107 -0.16 1.06 -16.47
C GLN A 107 -0.11 1.56 -15.03
N LEU A 108 -0.38 2.85 -14.86
CA LEU A 108 -0.47 3.54 -13.58
C LEU A 108 -1.93 3.94 -13.36
N SER A 109 -2.43 3.66 -12.16
CA SER A 109 -3.75 4.11 -11.71
C SER A 109 -3.65 4.65 -10.29
N ASP A 110 -4.47 5.65 -9.96
CA ASP A 110 -4.65 6.12 -8.59
C ASP A 110 -5.20 5.02 -7.66
N LEU A 111 -5.83 3.98 -8.21
CA LEU A 111 -6.39 2.87 -7.42
C LEU A 111 -5.34 1.80 -7.11
N ASP A 112 -4.51 1.45 -8.09
CA ASP A 112 -3.54 0.37 -7.95
C ASP A 112 -2.38 0.53 -8.94
N VAL A 113 -1.21 -0.02 -8.57
CA VAL A 113 -0.06 -0.15 -9.48
C VAL A 113 0.31 -1.62 -9.57
N HIS A 114 0.35 -2.12 -10.81
CA HIS A 114 0.68 -3.51 -11.06
C HIS A 114 2.08 -3.84 -10.51
N TYR A 115 2.22 -5.01 -9.88
CA TYR A 115 3.44 -5.45 -9.19
C TYR A 115 3.89 -4.61 -7.98
N ALA A 116 3.03 -3.71 -7.49
CA ALA A 116 3.26 -2.98 -6.24
C ALA A 116 2.40 -3.52 -5.08
N ALA A 117 2.09 -4.82 -5.10
CA ALA A 117 1.42 -5.45 -3.97
C ALA A 117 2.33 -5.42 -2.74
N TYR A 118 1.72 -5.31 -1.55
CA TYR A 118 2.46 -5.16 -0.30
C TYR A 118 3.51 -6.28 -0.07
N HIS A 119 3.16 -7.53 -0.36
CA HIS A 119 4.06 -8.67 -0.18
C HIS A 119 5.25 -8.62 -1.15
N ASP A 120 5.03 -8.23 -2.42
CA ASP A 120 6.09 -8.07 -3.40
C ASP A 120 7.08 -6.99 -2.96
N ILE A 121 6.57 -5.89 -2.43
CA ILE A 121 7.41 -4.79 -1.93
C ILE A 121 8.21 -5.25 -0.71
N ALA A 122 7.53 -5.83 0.29
CA ALA A 122 8.17 -6.32 1.51
C ALA A 122 9.29 -7.34 1.21
N TRP A 123 9.05 -8.23 0.24
CA TRP A 123 10.04 -9.21 -0.22
C TRP A 123 11.31 -8.57 -0.79
N HIS A 124 11.21 -7.42 -1.45
CA HIS A 124 12.35 -6.72 -2.07
C HIS A 124 12.98 -5.64 -1.18
N MET A 125 12.46 -5.41 0.04
CA MET A 125 13.07 -4.52 1.03
C MET A 125 14.39 -5.09 1.56
N SER A 126 15.22 -4.24 2.19
CA SER A 126 16.47 -4.73 2.78
C SER A 126 16.22 -5.78 3.86
N ARG A 127 17.16 -6.73 4.03
CA ARG A 127 17.02 -7.80 5.03
C ARG A 127 16.75 -7.27 6.43
N GLN A 128 17.38 -6.15 6.79
CA GLN A 128 17.15 -5.52 8.09
C GLN A 128 15.71 -5.00 8.24
N SER A 129 15.16 -4.40 7.20
CA SER A 129 13.78 -3.93 7.20
C SER A 129 12.77 -5.09 7.25
N GLN A 130 13.04 -6.18 6.52
CA GLN A 130 12.26 -7.42 6.60
C GLN A 130 12.24 -8.01 8.01
N ILE A 131 13.39 -8.05 8.70
CA ILE A 131 13.49 -8.53 10.08
C ILE A 131 12.68 -7.63 11.02
N ILE A 132 12.75 -6.31 10.87
CA ILE A 132 11.98 -5.37 11.70
C ILE A 132 10.48 -5.60 11.50
N MET A 133 10.01 -5.70 10.24
CA MET A 133 8.60 -5.98 9.93
C MET A 133 8.14 -7.33 10.50
N SER A 134 8.97 -8.36 10.31
CA SER A 134 8.66 -9.71 10.79
C SER A 134 8.60 -9.78 12.32
N ASN A 135 9.48 -9.05 13.02
CA ASN A 135 9.44 -8.96 14.47
C ASN A 135 8.17 -8.25 14.97
N ALA A 136 7.75 -7.17 14.31
CA ALA A 136 6.48 -6.50 14.63
C ALA A 136 5.28 -7.44 14.43
N ALA A 137 5.25 -8.17 13.30
CA ALA A 137 4.21 -9.18 13.04
C ALA A 137 4.23 -10.32 14.08
N LEU A 138 5.41 -10.76 14.52
CA LEU A 138 5.57 -11.76 15.58
C LEU A 138 5.07 -11.26 16.94
N GLU A 139 5.23 -9.98 17.25
CA GLU A 139 4.67 -9.36 18.46
C GLU A 139 3.14 -9.36 18.42
N THR A 140 2.54 -8.96 17.28
CA THR A 140 1.08 -9.04 17.05
C THR A 140 0.60 -10.48 17.20
N LEU A 141 1.22 -11.44 16.52
CA LEU A 141 0.90 -12.86 16.64
C LEU A 141 1.03 -13.40 18.07
N SER A 142 2.07 -13.01 18.79
CA SER A 142 2.29 -13.45 20.18
C SER A 142 1.17 -12.96 21.08
N SER A 143 0.74 -11.70 20.90
CA SER A 143 -0.39 -11.11 21.65
C SER A 143 -1.74 -11.78 21.35
N GLN A 144 -1.89 -12.35 20.15
CA GLN A 144 -3.11 -13.03 19.69
C GLN A 144 -3.02 -14.56 19.74
N SER A 145 -1.94 -15.13 20.29
CA SER A 145 -1.62 -16.56 20.24
C SER A 145 -2.75 -17.47 20.75
N TRP A 146 -3.50 -17.02 21.75
CA TRP A 146 -4.66 -17.75 22.30
C TRP A 146 -5.82 -17.88 21.29
N ARG A 147 -6.02 -16.91 20.39
CA ARG A 147 -7.06 -16.97 19.35
C ARG A 147 -6.70 -17.96 18.24
N LEU A 148 -5.43 -17.95 17.85
CA LEU A 148 -4.91 -18.73 16.73
C LEU A 148 -4.52 -20.17 17.11
N ARG A 149 -4.65 -20.54 18.39
CA ARG A 149 -4.22 -21.85 18.92
C ARG A 149 -2.76 -22.20 18.56
N LEU A 150 -1.91 -21.19 18.43
CA LEU A 150 -0.50 -21.38 18.11
C LEU A 150 0.26 -21.85 19.35
N SER A 151 1.06 -22.91 19.19
CA SER A 151 1.91 -23.39 20.29
C SER A 151 3.06 -22.41 20.55
N ALA A 152 3.48 -22.29 21.81
CA ALA A 152 4.65 -21.49 22.18
C ALA A 152 5.93 -21.95 21.46
N ASN A 153 6.03 -23.26 21.15
CA ASN A 153 7.14 -23.82 20.39
C ASN A 153 7.14 -23.36 18.93
N THR A 154 5.96 -23.25 18.31
CA THR A 154 5.81 -22.72 16.94
C THR A 154 6.27 -21.27 16.87
N ILE A 155 5.82 -20.42 17.81
CA ILE A 155 6.25 -19.01 17.87
C ILE A 155 7.76 -18.90 18.11
N LYS A 156 8.31 -19.75 18.99
CA LYS A 156 9.76 -19.79 19.25
C LYS A 156 10.55 -20.20 17.99
N SER A 157 10.06 -21.17 17.23
CA SER A 157 10.67 -21.59 15.96
C SER A 157 10.65 -20.45 14.95
N LEU A 158 9.49 -19.83 14.73
CA LEU A 158 9.34 -18.71 13.79
C LEU A 158 10.24 -17.52 14.16
N LYS A 159 10.39 -17.21 15.45
CA LYS A 159 11.36 -16.21 15.93
C LYS A 159 12.80 -16.56 15.53
N GLY A 160 13.17 -17.84 15.61
CA GLY A 160 14.47 -18.33 15.14
C GLY A 160 14.65 -18.17 13.63
N ASP A 161 13.62 -18.50 12.84
CA ASP A 161 13.66 -18.42 11.38
C ASP A 161 13.73 -16.96 10.88
N VAL A 162 12.97 -16.06 11.50
CA VAL A 162 13.04 -14.62 11.22
C VAL A 162 14.42 -14.05 11.55
N ALA A 163 14.94 -14.36 12.75
CA ALA A 163 16.24 -13.87 13.21
C ALA A 163 17.41 -14.36 12.37
N SER A 164 17.32 -15.60 11.85
CA SER A 164 18.39 -16.23 11.07
C SER A 164 18.45 -15.79 9.62
N GLY A 165 17.38 -15.24 9.05
CA GLY A 165 17.37 -14.94 7.62
C GLY A 165 16.36 -15.73 6.80
N ASN A 166 15.81 -16.80 7.38
CA ASN A 166 15.25 -17.91 6.60
C ASN A 166 13.81 -17.66 6.13
N CYS A 167 13.06 -16.80 6.82
CA CYS A 167 11.71 -16.42 6.42
C CYS A 167 11.46 -14.93 6.61
N ILE A 168 10.36 -14.47 6.00
CA ILE A 168 9.76 -13.16 6.21
C ILE A 168 8.32 -13.40 6.65
N LEU A 169 7.95 -12.82 7.78
CA LEU A 169 6.59 -12.87 8.28
C LEU A 169 5.90 -11.56 7.94
N VAL A 170 4.76 -11.65 7.27
CA VAL A 170 3.99 -10.49 6.82
C VAL A 170 2.54 -10.65 7.31
N GLU A 171 2.01 -9.60 7.95
CA GLU A 171 0.59 -9.56 8.32
C GLU A 171 -0.25 -9.21 7.08
N THR A 172 -1.30 -10.00 6.82
CA THR A 172 -2.25 -9.79 5.74
C THR A 172 -3.29 -8.74 6.15
N MET A 173 -4.04 -8.22 5.18
CA MET A 173 -5.14 -7.29 5.48
C MET A 173 -6.29 -7.93 6.28
N SER A 174 -6.36 -9.26 6.37
CA SER A 174 -7.31 -9.96 7.25
C SER A 174 -6.85 -10.02 8.71
N GLY A 175 -5.63 -9.55 9.03
CA GLY A 175 -5.01 -9.72 10.34
C GLY A 175 -4.44 -11.12 10.55
N ASP A 176 -4.38 -11.94 9.49
CA ASP A 176 -3.69 -13.23 9.53
C ASP A 176 -2.21 -13.03 9.25
N ALA A 177 -1.34 -13.87 9.79
CA ALA A 177 0.06 -13.85 9.40
C ALA A 177 0.30 -14.87 8.29
N ALA A 178 0.92 -14.43 7.20
CA ALA A 178 1.37 -15.28 6.11
C ALA A 178 2.91 -15.37 6.12
N LEU A 179 3.41 -16.56 5.84
CA LEU A 179 4.80 -16.77 5.46
C LEU A 179 4.92 -16.45 3.98
N VAL A 180 5.81 -15.52 3.66
CA VAL A 180 6.23 -15.20 2.29
C VAL A 180 7.64 -15.74 2.09
#